data_AF-A0A3E0WI25-F1
#
_entry.id   AF-A0A3E0WI25-F1
#
_cell.length_a   1.000
_cell.length_b   1.000
_cell.length_c   1.000
_cell.angle_alpha   90.00
_cell.angle_beta   90.00
_cell.angle_gamma   90.00
#
_symmetry.space_group_name_H-M   'P 1'
#
loop_
_entity.id
_entity.type
_entity.pdbx_description
1 polymer ?
#
loop_
_entity_poly.entity_id
_entity_poly.type
_entity_poly.pdbx_seq_one_letter_code
_entity_poly.pdbx_strand_id
1 'polypeptide(L)'
;MPRIDRTGQKVGSLTALTDTGSDQIKCRCDCGHVGLYPRNLFKPSYRGPRKCSYCLGSPCEVCGTIIPYHGRQRAATCSEKCRKERAARRERDRYEQIKHTDHFKQTRRSYLQRIKEAMERNPDYAEKIRERQRQAQRRWQAKIDRDQQLRAEHLAKKRRYYYIAMTDPERRARKMSATAVGIARSAPMIGSGCSAGGSKHRAKKNNETHDHRADSC
;
A
#
# COMPACT_ATOMS: atom_id res chain seq x y z
N MET A 1 14.13 45.12 -31.96
CA MET A 1 15.19 44.85 -30.96
C MET A 1 15.69 43.42 -31.19
N PRO A 2 16.95 43.22 -31.59
CA PRO A 2 17.50 41.88 -31.78
C PRO A 2 17.49 41.12 -30.44
N ARG A 3 17.04 39.86 -30.47
CA ARG A 3 17.03 39.01 -29.27
C ARG A 3 18.48 38.65 -28.93
N ILE A 4 18.92 39.02 -27.71
CA ILE A 4 20.24 38.67 -27.20
C ILE A 4 20.33 37.14 -27.08
N ASP A 5 21.33 36.55 -27.74
CA ASP A 5 21.71 35.15 -27.58
C ASP A 5 22.26 34.90 -26.17
N ARG A 6 21.67 33.94 -25.46
CA ARG A 6 22.02 33.58 -24.09
C ARG A 6 22.92 32.35 -24.00
N THR A 7 23.35 31.80 -25.13
CA THR A 7 24.23 30.63 -25.18
C THR A 7 25.49 30.85 -24.35
N GLY A 8 25.87 29.86 -23.53
CA GLY A 8 27.02 29.93 -22.61
C GLY A 8 26.77 30.65 -21.29
N GLN A 9 25.66 31.40 -21.14
CA GLN A 9 25.35 32.06 -19.87
C GLN A 9 24.95 31.03 -18.79
N LYS A 10 25.35 31.29 -17.54
CA LYS A 10 25.03 30.47 -16.37
C LYS A 10 24.12 31.22 -15.38
N VAL A 11 23.09 30.55 -14.89
CA VAL A 11 22.17 31.03 -13.84
C VAL A 11 21.98 29.94 -12.81
N GLY A 12 22.47 30.18 -11.59
CA GLY A 12 22.49 29.15 -10.54
C GLY A 12 23.32 27.95 -10.98
N SER A 13 22.68 26.77 -11.10
CA SER A 13 23.32 25.54 -11.57
C SER A 13 23.01 25.21 -13.03
N LEU A 14 22.37 26.11 -13.78
CA LEU A 14 21.95 25.88 -15.17
C LEU A 14 22.77 26.73 -16.13
N THR A 15 23.34 26.09 -17.16
CA THR A 15 24.10 26.73 -18.24
C THR A 15 23.36 26.59 -19.56
N ALA A 16 23.14 27.69 -20.30
CA ALA A 16 22.50 27.67 -21.61
C ALA A 16 23.39 26.97 -22.66
N LEU A 17 22.85 25.95 -23.33
CA LEU A 17 23.52 25.23 -24.41
C LEU A 17 23.17 25.79 -25.78
N THR A 18 21.88 26.00 -26.01
CA THR A 18 21.37 26.46 -27.31
C THR A 18 20.21 27.39 -27.10
N ASP A 19 20.31 28.57 -27.70
CA ASP A 19 19.27 29.57 -27.72
C ASP A 19 18.70 29.71 -29.15
N THR A 20 17.51 29.16 -29.39
CA THR A 20 16.81 29.26 -30.68
C THR A 20 16.00 30.55 -30.81
N GLY A 21 16.12 31.47 -29.85
CA GLY A 21 15.28 32.66 -29.78
C GLY A 21 13.85 32.39 -29.28
N SER A 22 13.47 31.15 -28.98
CA SER A 22 12.11 30.80 -28.51
C SER A 22 11.86 31.19 -27.04
N ASP A 23 10.63 30.99 -26.56
CA ASP A 23 10.26 31.17 -25.15
C ASP A 23 10.91 30.13 -24.23
N GLN A 24 11.49 29.07 -24.80
CA GLN A 24 12.25 28.07 -24.09
C GLN A 24 13.71 28.07 -24.53
N ILE A 25 14.60 27.76 -23.59
CA ILE A 25 16.03 27.63 -23.81
C ILE A 25 16.52 26.30 -23.24
N LYS A 26 17.37 25.62 -24.00
CA LYS A 26 17.93 24.33 -23.58
C LYS A 26 19.11 24.60 -22.66
N CYS A 27 19.02 24.15 -21.42
CA CYS A 27 20.07 24.32 -20.43
C CYS A 27 20.58 22.97 -19.92
N ARG A 28 21.87 22.90 -19.61
CA ARG A 28 22.53 21.81 -18.89
C ARG A 28 22.69 22.19 -17.43
N CYS A 29 22.27 21.31 -16.53
CA CYS A 29 22.52 21.44 -15.10
C CYS A 29 23.94 20.97 -14.75
N ASP A 30 24.51 21.47 -13.66
CA ASP A 30 25.79 21.00 -13.12
C ASP A 30 25.80 19.48 -12.85
N CYS A 31 24.64 18.87 -12.57
CA CYS A 31 24.49 17.41 -12.46
C CYS A 31 24.52 16.64 -13.80
N GLY A 32 24.73 17.34 -14.91
CA GLY A 32 24.75 16.78 -16.27
C GLY A 32 23.39 16.71 -16.96
N HIS A 33 22.28 16.86 -16.24
CA HIS A 33 20.94 16.73 -16.83
C HIS A 33 20.59 17.92 -17.74
N VAL A 34 20.05 17.63 -18.92
CA VAL A 34 19.66 18.65 -19.90
C VAL A 34 18.14 18.76 -19.95
N GLY A 35 17.62 19.99 -19.98
CA GLY A 35 16.18 20.24 -20.02
C GLY A 35 15.83 21.55 -20.70
N LEU A 36 14.54 21.74 -20.96
CA LEU A 36 13.97 22.98 -21.47
C LEU A 36 13.52 23.85 -20.30
N TYR A 37 13.97 25.10 -20.28
CA TYR A 37 13.64 26.09 -19.26
C TYR A 37 13.07 27.34 -19.91
N PRO A 38 12.24 28.12 -19.20
CA PRO A 38 11.73 29.35 -19.77
C PRO A 38 12.88 30.34 -19.99
N ARG A 39 12.90 31.02 -21.13
CA ARG A 39 13.94 31.99 -21.50
C ARG A 39 14.11 33.06 -20.42
N ASN A 40 13.02 33.45 -19.76
CA ASN A 40 13.04 34.46 -18.68
C ASN A 40 13.87 34.06 -17.45
N LEU A 41 14.37 32.82 -17.36
CA LEU A 41 15.32 32.35 -16.35
C LEU A 41 16.51 33.30 -16.14
N PHE A 42 17.02 33.90 -17.22
CA PHE A 42 18.16 34.84 -17.18
C PHE A 42 17.76 36.30 -16.91
N LYS A 43 16.49 36.59 -16.64
CA LYS A 43 16.07 37.94 -16.20
C LYS A 43 16.32 38.09 -14.69
N PRO A 44 16.78 39.25 -14.20
CA PRO A 44 16.95 39.51 -12.77
C PRO A 44 15.67 39.31 -11.94
N SER A 45 14.50 39.52 -12.54
CA SER A 45 13.19 39.34 -11.91
C SER A 45 12.75 37.88 -11.75
N TYR A 46 13.49 36.91 -12.30
CA TYR A 46 13.10 35.50 -12.20
C TYR A 46 13.26 34.97 -10.77
N ARG A 47 12.13 34.48 -10.23
CA ARG A 47 12.01 33.89 -8.87
C ARG A 47 11.78 32.38 -8.88
N GLY A 48 11.88 31.73 -10.04
CA GLY A 48 11.69 30.30 -10.17
C GLY A 48 12.94 29.46 -9.87
N PRO A 49 12.86 28.13 -10.03
CA PRO A 49 13.97 27.23 -9.78
C PRO A 49 15.17 27.48 -10.71
N ARG A 50 16.36 27.61 -10.13
CA ARG A 50 17.65 27.76 -10.84
C ARG A 50 18.49 26.46 -10.85
N LYS A 51 17.81 25.33 -10.71
CA LYS A 51 18.35 23.96 -10.69
C LYS A 51 17.40 23.06 -11.47
N CYS A 52 17.88 21.90 -11.94
CA CYS A 52 17.02 20.96 -12.64
C CYS A 52 16.02 20.25 -11.72
N SER A 53 14.97 19.68 -12.31
CA SER A 53 13.93 18.93 -11.61
C SER A 53 14.49 17.78 -10.77
N TYR A 54 15.58 17.13 -11.20
CA TYR A 54 16.23 16.05 -10.45
C TYR A 54 16.96 16.56 -9.21
N CYS A 55 17.73 17.64 -9.33
CA CYS A 55 18.43 18.25 -8.19
C CYS A 55 17.47 18.88 -7.18
N LEU A 56 16.28 19.29 -7.63
CA LEU A 56 15.19 19.79 -6.78
C LEU A 56 14.28 18.68 -6.27
N GLY A 57 14.45 17.48 -6.80
CA GLY A 57 13.69 16.30 -6.45
C GLY A 57 13.90 15.89 -4.99
N SER A 58 13.03 15.00 -4.52
CA SER A 58 13.15 14.40 -3.19
C SER A 58 13.25 12.88 -3.30
N PRO A 59 13.98 12.21 -2.41
CA PRO A 59 14.04 10.76 -2.40
C PRO A 59 12.67 10.16 -2.06
N CYS A 60 12.35 9.04 -2.70
CA CYS A 60 11.17 8.25 -2.40
C CYS A 60 11.23 7.67 -0.97
N GLU A 61 10.16 7.83 -0.17
CA GLU A 61 10.07 7.30 1.21
C GLU A 61 10.09 5.75 1.32
N VAL A 62 10.14 5.04 0.19
CA VAL A 62 10.10 3.57 0.15
C VAL A 62 11.38 2.99 -0.42
N CYS A 63 11.83 3.49 -1.58
CA CYS A 63 12.99 2.93 -2.27
C CYS A 63 14.17 3.90 -2.41
N GLY A 64 14.07 5.12 -1.90
CA GLY A 64 15.15 6.13 -1.95
C GLY A 64 15.40 6.76 -3.33
N THR A 65 14.84 6.23 -4.41
CA THR A 65 15.00 6.80 -5.76
C THR A 65 14.55 8.26 -5.81
N ILE A 66 15.33 9.12 -6.47
CA ILE A 66 15.01 10.53 -6.63
C ILE A 66 13.75 10.69 -7.49
N ILE A 67 12.77 11.39 -6.94
CA ILE A 67 11.55 11.78 -7.62
C ILE A 67 11.77 13.19 -8.18
N PRO A 68 11.77 13.37 -9.51
CA PRO A 68 11.95 14.70 -10.10
C PRO A 68 10.83 15.64 -9.66
N TYR A 69 11.19 16.91 -9.48
CA TYR A 69 10.24 17.96 -9.12
C TYR A 69 9.34 18.31 -10.31
N HIS A 70 8.03 18.09 -10.16
CA HIS A 70 6.99 18.42 -11.15
C HIS A 70 5.90 19.29 -10.50
N GLY A 71 6.23 20.54 -10.17
CA GLY A 71 5.26 21.52 -9.68
C GLY A 71 5.13 21.59 -8.15
N ARG A 72 4.06 22.21 -7.65
CA ARG A 72 3.97 22.71 -6.26
C ARG A 72 4.06 21.64 -5.18
N GLN A 73 3.56 20.43 -5.43
CA GLN A 73 3.56 19.34 -4.44
C GLN A 73 4.62 18.30 -4.77
N ARG A 74 5.51 18.04 -3.80
CA ARG A 74 6.50 16.97 -3.91
C ARG A 74 5.79 15.64 -3.69
N ALA A 75 5.87 14.76 -4.68
CA ALA A 75 5.38 13.39 -4.50
C ALA A 75 6.28 12.65 -3.49
N ALA A 76 5.65 11.97 -2.54
CA ALA A 76 6.36 11.18 -1.52
C ALA A 76 6.89 9.82 -2.03
N THR A 77 6.38 9.35 -3.17
CA THR A 77 6.68 8.03 -3.73
C THR A 77 6.86 8.08 -5.24
N CYS A 78 7.82 7.32 -5.76
CA CYS A 78 8.21 7.35 -7.18
C CYS A 78 7.30 6.51 -8.10
N SER A 79 6.55 5.56 -7.56
CA SER A 79 5.78 4.60 -8.36
C SER A 79 4.52 4.14 -7.63
N GLU A 80 3.57 3.57 -8.38
CA GLU A 80 2.36 2.96 -7.80
C GLU A 80 2.70 1.79 -6.86
N LYS A 81 3.79 1.05 -7.15
CA LYS A 81 4.32 0.03 -6.25
C LYS A 81 4.72 0.64 -4.90
N CYS A 82 5.55 1.69 -4.92
CA CYS A 82 5.96 2.39 -3.70
C CYS A 82 4.76 3.03 -2.97
N ARG A 83 3.78 3.56 -3.70
CA ARG A 83 2.56 4.13 -3.11
C ARG A 83 1.77 3.06 -2.34
N LYS A 84 1.56 1.89 -2.94
CA LYS A 84 0.89 0.76 -2.29
C LYS A 84 1.65 0.26 -1.08
N GLU A 85 2.97 0.18 -1.19
CA GLU A 85 3.83 -0.26 -0.08
C GLU A 85 3.82 0.72 1.09
N ARG A 86 3.90 2.03 0.83
CA ARG A 86 3.76 3.08 1.84
C ARG A 86 2.40 2.99 2.54
N ALA A 87 1.32 2.81 1.77
CA ALA A 87 -0.02 2.65 2.33
C ALA A 87 -0.13 1.37 3.18
N ALA A 88 0.42 0.24 2.72
CA ALA A 88 0.43 -1.01 3.46
C ALA A 88 1.26 -0.93 4.75
N ARG A 89 2.38 -0.20 4.75
CA ARG A 89 3.16 0.09 5.96
C ARG A 89 2.32 0.88 6.97
N ARG A 90 1.78 2.03 6.56
CA ARG A 90 0.94 2.88 7.42
C ARG A 90 -0.25 2.13 8.00
N GLU A 91 -0.89 1.29 7.20
CA GLU A 91 -2.03 0.50 7.67
C GLU A 91 -1.61 -0.58 8.67
N ARG A 92 -0.44 -1.22 8.50
CA ARG A 92 0.13 -2.13 9.50
C ARG A 92 0.42 -1.41 10.81
N ASP A 93 1.04 -0.24 10.74
CA ASP A 93 1.37 0.56 11.93
C ASP A 93 0.09 0.98 12.67
N ARG A 94 -0.92 1.48 11.93
CA ARG A 94 -2.24 1.79 12.47
C ARG A 94 -2.89 0.57 13.12
N TYR A 95 -2.87 -0.57 12.45
CA TYR A 95 -3.45 -1.82 12.97
C TYR A 95 -2.78 -2.24 14.28
N GLU A 96 -1.45 -2.17 14.36
CA GLU A 96 -0.68 -2.52 15.54
C GLU A 96 -1.09 -1.67 16.75
N GLN A 97 -1.31 -0.38 16.54
CA GLN A 97 -1.76 0.56 17.56
C GLN A 97 -3.18 0.24 18.06
N ILE A 98 -4.11 -0.12 17.16
CA ILE A 98 -5.53 -0.25 17.53
C ILE A 98 -5.93 -1.68 17.92
N LYS A 99 -5.19 -2.73 17.54
CA LYS A 99 -5.66 -4.12 17.64
C LYS A 99 -5.98 -4.60 19.06
N HIS A 100 -5.39 -3.96 20.07
CA HIS A 100 -5.58 -4.29 21.48
C HIS A 100 -6.66 -3.45 22.16
N THR A 101 -7.18 -2.42 21.49
CA THR A 101 -8.27 -1.59 22.02
C THR A 101 -9.57 -2.39 22.11
N ASP A 102 -10.38 -2.13 23.13
CA ASP A 102 -11.62 -2.89 23.34
C ASP A 102 -12.66 -2.58 22.27
N HIS A 103 -12.75 -1.32 21.82
CA HIS A 103 -13.57 -0.94 20.67
C HIS A 103 -13.20 -1.78 19.42
N PHE A 104 -11.90 -1.96 19.14
CA PHE A 104 -11.48 -2.79 18.01
C PHE A 104 -11.83 -4.27 18.21
N LYS A 105 -11.63 -4.82 19.41
CA LYS A 105 -12.00 -6.22 19.71
C LYS A 105 -13.50 -6.45 19.55
N GLN A 106 -14.33 -5.53 20.04
CA GLN A 106 -15.79 -5.61 19.95
C GLN A 106 -16.27 -5.52 18.50
N THR A 107 -15.81 -4.51 17.75
CA THR A 107 -16.15 -4.35 16.32
C THR A 107 -15.67 -5.54 15.48
N ARG A 108 -14.50 -6.09 15.80
CA ARG A 108 -14.01 -7.32 15.15
C ARG A 108 -14.88 -8.53 15.49
N ARG A 109 -15.28 -8.70 16.74
CA ARG A 109 -16.16 -9.79 17.18
C ARG A 109 -17.52 -9.72 16.47
N SER A 110 -18.15 -8.55 16.42
CA SER A 110 -19.45 -8.36 15.76
C SER A 110 -19.35 -8.58 14.24
N TYR A 111 -18.25 -8.16 13.61
CA TYR A 111 -18.00 -8.44 12.19
C TYR A 111 -17.90 -9.95 11.90
N LEU A 112 -17.13 -10.69 12.70
CA LEU A 112 -16.98 -12.14 12.53
C LEU A 112 -18.30 -12.88 12.78
N GLN A 113 -19.09 -12.42 13.75
CA GLN A 113 -20.41 -12.97 14.04
C GLN A 113 -21.36 -12.81 12.84
N ARG A 114 -21.42 -11.63 12.22
CA ARG A 114 -22.22 -11.40 11.01
C ARG A 114 -21.82 -12.29 9.85
N ILE A 115 -20.51 -12.55 9.68
CA ILE A 115 -20.04 -13.50 8.65
C ILE A 115 -20.53 -14.90 8.96
N LYS A 116 -20.44 -15.35 10.22
CA LYS A 116 -20.91 -16.68 10.64
C LYS A 116 -22.40 -16.85 10.34
N GLU A 117 -23.22 -15.88 10.75
CA GLU A 117 -24.66 -15.88 10.50
C GLU A 117 -24.98 -15.85 9.00
N ALA A 118 -24.22 -15.11 8.20
CA ALA A 118 -24.38 -15.10 6.74
C ALA A 118 -24.04 -16.47 6.11
N MET A 119 -23.03 -17.16 6.63
CA MET A 119 -22.70 -18.52 6.19
C MET A 119 -23.76 -19.55 6.60
N GLU A 120 -24.39 -19.40 7.77
CA GLU A 120 -25.49 -20.25 8.23
C GLU A 120 -26.76 -20.03 7.40
N ARG A 121 -27.07 -18.77 7.08
CA ARG A 121 -28.26 -18.41 6.30
C ARG A 121 -28.17 -18.80 4.83
N ASN A 122 -26.97 -18.78 4.24
CA ASN A 122 -26.77 -19.01 2.81
C ASN A 122 -25.63 -20.03 2.56
N PRO A 123 -25.97 -21.29 2.25
CA PRO A 123 -24.99 -22.34 1.95
C PRO A 123 -24.09 -22.02 0.75
N ASP A 124 -24.60 -21.40 -0.31
CA ASP A 124 -23.80 -21.01 -1.48
C ASP A 124 -22.75 -19.95 -1.13
N TYR A 125 -23.13 -19.00 -0.27
CA TYR A 125 -22.18 -18.03 0.26
C TYR A 125 -21.12 -18.71 1.13
N ALA A 126 -21.52 -19.64 1.99
CA ALA A 126 -20.58 -20.42 2.79
C ALA A 126 -19.59 -21.20 1.90
N GLU A 127 -20.08 -21.81 0.83
CA GLU A 127 -19.23 -22.57 -0.09
C GLU A 127 -18.26 -21.67 -0.85
N LYS A 128 -18.69 -20.48 -1.29
CA LYS A 128 -17.78 -19.47 -1.87
C LYS A 128 -16.67 -19.06 -0.91
N ILE A 129 -16.97 -18.94 0.39
CA ILE A 129 -15.96 -18.63 1.41
C ILE A 129 -14.99 -19.81 1.59
N ARG A 130 -15.50 -21.04 1.70
CA ARG A 130 -14.68 -22.25 1.85
C ARG A 130 -13.78 -22.48 0.63
N GLU A 131 -14.31 -22.31 -0.58
CA GLU A 131 -13.53 -22.42 -1.81
C GLU A 131 -12.40 -21.39 -1.87
N ARG A 132 -12.67 -20.14 -1.48
CA ARG A 132 -11.62 -19.11 -1.36
C ARG A 132 -10.53 -19.52 -0.36
N GLN A 133 -10.89 -20.14 0.76
CA GLN A 133 -9.93 -20.66 1.74
C GLN A 133 -9.11 -21.83 1.15
N ARG A 134 -9.76 -22.77 0.47
CA ARG A 134 -9.09 -23.89 -0.22
C ARG A 134 -8.09 -23.38 -1.27
N GLN A 135 -8.47 -22.40 -2.08
CA GLN A 135 -7.59 -21.77 -3.07
C GLN A 135 -6.40 -21.06 -2.41
N ALA A 136 -6.64 -20.31 -1.33
CA ALA A 136 -5.57 -19.65 -0.59
C ALA A 136 -4.57 -20.67 0.00
N GLN A 137 -5.07 -21.77 0.55
CA GLN A 137 -4.25 -22.86 1.08
C GLN A 137 -3.43 -23.52 -0.03
N ARG A 138 -4.02 -23.83 -1.20
CA ARG A 138 -3.30 -24.38 -2.35
C ARG A 138 -2.17 -23.46 -2.82
N ARG A 139 -2.43 -22.15 -2.92
CA ARG A 139 -1.42 -21.15 -3.30
C ARG A 139 -0.28 -21.06 -2.29
N TRP A 140 -0.62 -21.11 -1.00
CA TRP A 140 0.38 -21.11 0.07
C TRP A 140 1.22 -22.38 0.06
N GLN A 141 0.59 -23.54 -0.13
CA GLN A 141 1.26 -24.83 -0.24
C GLN A 141 2.22 -24.85 -1.43
N ALA A 142 1.76 -24.44 -2.62
CA ALA A 142 2.61 -24.34 -3.80
C ALA A 142 3.76 -23.32 -3.65
N LYS A 143 3.62 -22.32 -2.77
CA LYS A 143 4.72 -21.41 -2.43
C LYS A 143 5.76 -22.11 -1.53
N ILE A 144 5.29 -22.80 -0.49
CA ILE A 144 6.13 -23.57 0.42
C ILE A 144 6.88 -24.67 -0.34
N ASP A 145 6.22 -25.40 -1.22
CA ASP A 145 6.82 -26.55 -1.89
C ASP A 145 7.93 -26.15 -2.87
N ARG A 146 7.87 -24.94 -3.43
CA ARG A 146 8.91 -24.39 -4.31
C ARG A 146 10.13 -23.85 -3.58
N ASP A 147 10.00 -23.50 -2.29
CA ASP A 147 11.03 -22.83 -1.52
C ASP A 147 11.46 -23.70 -0.32
N GLN A 148 12.61 -24.34 -0.46
CA GLN A 148 13.13 -25.29 0.53
C GLN A 148 13.38 -24.64 1.89
N GLN A 149 13.84 -23.38 1.92
CA GLN A 149 14.08 -22.65 3.17
C GLN A 149 12.75 -22.33 3.85
N LEU A 150 11.80 -21.78 3.09
CA LEU A 150 10.46 -21.49 3.61
C LEU A 150 9.74 -22.74 4.12
N ARG A 151 9.95 -23.89 3.46
CA ARG A 151 9.41 -25.19 3.91
C ARG A 151 10.04 -25.63 5.22
N ALA A 152 11.36 -25.53 5.37
CA ALA A 152 12.05 -25.87 6.61
C ALA A 152 11.57 -25.00 7.78
N GLU A 153 11.46 -23.68 7.58
CA GLU A 153 10.91 -22.75 8.56
C GLU A 153 9.47 -23.08 8.92
N HIS A 154 8.63 -23.37 7.93
CA HIS A 154 7.24 -23.76 8.15
C HIS A 154 7.13 -25.02 9.01
N LEU A 155 7.92 -26.05 8.71
CA LEU A 155 7.95 -27.30 9.49
C LEU A 155 8.49 -27.06 10.91
N ALA A 156 9.53 -26.24 11.07
CA ALA A 156 10.05 -25.86 12.39
C ALA A 156 8.99 -25.14 13.23
N LYS A 157 8.27 -24.18 12.64
CA LYS A 157 7.16 -23.48 13.29
C LYS A 157 6.02 -24.43 13.66
N LYS A 158 5.69 -25.39 12.78
CA LYS A 158 4.70 -26.43 13.04
C LYS A 158 5.12 -27.32 14.21
N ARG A 159 6.38 -27.79 14.24
CA ARG A 159 6.94 -28.56 15.38
C ARG A 159 6.88 -27.78 16.69
N ARG A 160 7.32 -26.52 16.69
CA ARG A 160 7.24 -25.64 17.87
C ARG A 160 5.82 -25.48 18.40
N TYR A 161 4.85 -25.29 17.50
CA TYR A 161 3.44 -25.20 17.86
C TYR A 161 2.95 -26.47 18.56
N TYR A 162 3.22 -27.65 17.99
CA TYR A 162 2.81 -28.92 18.59
C TYR A 162 3.51 -29.19 19.92
N TYR A 163 4.80 -28.88 20.01
CA TYR A 163 5.57 -28.98 21.24
C TYR A 163 4.93 -28.15 22.36
N ILE A 164 4.68 -26.85 22.13
CA ILE A 164 4.02 -25.97 23.10
C ILE A 164 2.63 -26.51 23.47
N ALA A 165 1.85 -26.96 22.48
CA ALA A 165 0.50 -27.49 22.73
C ALA A 165 0.48 -28.79 23.55
N MET A 166 1.58 -29.56 23.57
CA MET A 166 1.70 -30.80 24.35
C MET A 166 2.38 -30.60 25.71
N THR A 167 3.25 -29.60 25.83
CA THR A 167 4.04 -29.32 27.04
C THR A 167 3.33 -28.39 28.02
N ASP A 168 2.46 -27.51 27.54
CA ASP A 168 1.59 -26.68 28.38
C ASP A 168 0.38 -27.51 28.85
N PRO A 169 0.28 -27.85 30.16
CA PRO A 169 -0.78 -28.70 30.68
C PRO A 169 -2.18 -28.11 30.47
N GLU A 170 -2.32 -26.78 30.56
CA GLU A 170 -3.59 -26.09 30.37
C GLU A 170 -4.05 -26.15 28.90
N ARG A 171 -3.12 -25.94 27.96
CA ARG A 171 -3.42 -26.09 26.53
C ARG A 171 -3.72 -27.54 26.16
N ARG A 172 -2.97 -28.48 26.73
CA ARG A 172 -3.21 -29.92 26.55
C ARG A 172 -4.61 -30.28 27.03
N ALA A 173 -5.01 -29.84 28.23
CA ALA A 173 -6.35 -30.05 28.77
C ALA A 173 -7.44 -29.42 27.89
N ARG A 174 -7.28 -28.17 27.43
CA ARG A 174 -8.23 -27.51 26.49
C ARG A 174 -8.36 -28.23 25.15
N LYS A 175 -7.28 -28.82 24.65
CA LYS A 175 -7.28 -29.56 23.38
C LYS A 175 -7.94 -30.93 23.55
N MET A 176 -7.68 -31.63 24.65
CA MET A 176 -8.33 -32.90 24.97
C MET A 176 -9.83 -32.73 25.26
N SER A 177 -10.23 -31.65 25.95
CA SER A 177 -11.65 -31.35 26.17
C SER A 177 -12.39 -30.97 24.88
N ALA A 178 -11.76 -30.20 23.98
CA ALA A 178 -12.33 -29.91 22.66
C ALA A 178 -12.52 -31.18 21.80
N THR A 179 -11.64 -32.16 21.94
CA THR A 179 -11.72 -33.45 21.24
C THR A 179 -12.80 -34.35 21.85
N ALA A 180 -12.97 -34.33 23.17
CA ALA A 180 -13.97 -35.11 23.90
C ALA A 180 -15.42 -34.61 23.71
N VAL A 181 -15.63 -33.32 23.41
CA VAL A 181 -16.96 -32.73 23.17
C VAL A 181 -17.45 -32.96 21.71
N GLY A 182 -16.76 -33.78 20.91
CA GLY A 182 -17.13 -34.04 19.51
C GLY A 182 -17.01 -32.79 18.61
N ILE A 183 -16.45 -31.69 19.12
CA ILE A 183 -16.10 -30.51 18.35
C ILE A 183 -14.73 -30.79 17.73
N ALA A 184 -14.70 -31.65 16.71
CA ALA A 184 -13.59 -31.73 15.78
C ALA A 184 -13.56 -30.44 14.93
N ARG A 185 -13.29 -29.30 15.58
CA ARG A 185 -12.76 -28.13 14.91
C ARG A 185 -11.32 -28.51 14.56
N SER A 186 -11.15 -29.06 13.36
CA SER A 186 -9.92 -28.86 12.61
C SER A 186 -9.62 -27.37 12.71
N ALA A 187 -8.71 -27.00 13.61
CA ALA A 187 -8.34 -25.62 13.83
C ALA A 187 -7.91 -25.10 12.45
N PRO A 188 -8.64 -24.13 11.85
CA PRO A 188 -8.10 -23.50 10.68
C PRO A 188 -6.85 -22.81 11.21
N MET A 189 -5.69 -23.34 10.82
CA MET A 189 -4.43 -22.63 10.88
C MET A 189 -4.65 -21.40 10.01
N ILE A 190 -5.26 -20.35 10.57
CA ILE A 190 -5.26 -19.02 10.01
C ILE A 190 -3.80 -18.60 10.14
N GLY A 191 -3.04 -19.01 9.13
CA GLY A 191 -1.64 -18.72 9.00
C GLY A 191 -1.48 -17.22 9.09
N SER A 192 -0.73 -16.79 10.11
CA SER A 192 0.11 -15.61 10.02
C SER A 192 0.88 -15.71 8.70
N GLY A 193 0.40 -15.01 7.68
CA GLY A 193 0.85 -15.17 6.29
C GLY A 193 -0.08 -14.51 5.27
N CYS A 194 -1.35 -14.31 5.60
CA CYS A 194 -2.20 -13.38 4.87
C CYS A 194 -1.98 -11.97 5.40
N SER A 195 -0.89 -11.31 4.97
CA SER A 195 -0.86 -9.86 4.91
C SER A 195 -2.17 -9.42 4.25
N ALA A 196 -2.95 -8.60 4.96
CA ALA A 196 -4.22 -8.08 4.50
C ALA A 196 -4.03 -7.37 3.15
N GLY A 197 -4.20 -8.11 2.06
CA GLY A 197 -4.49 -7.55 0.75
C GLY A 197 -5.84 -6.88 0.88
N GLY A 198 -5.84 -5.55 0.96
CA GLY A 198 -7.03 -4.74 1.09
C GLY A 198 -8.10 -5.19 0.09
N SER A 199 -9.17 -5.75 0.62
CA SER A 199 -10.39 -5.99 -0.15
C SER A 199 -10.95 -4.61 -0.49
N LYS A 200 -10.80 -4.20 -1.75
CA LYS A 200 -11.44 -3.01 -2.31
C LYS A 200 -12.95 -3.25 -2.37
N HIS A 201 -13.65 -3.10 -1.25
CA HIS A 201 -15.08 -2.82 -1.31
C HIS A 201 -15.26 -1.32 -1.56
N ARG A 202 -15.40 -1.01 -2.85
CA ARG A 202 -15.94 0.27 -3.32
C ARG A 202 -17.37 0.35 -2.81
N ALA A 203 -17.59 1.08 -1.72
CA ALA A 203 -18.93 1.51 -1.33
C ALA A 203 -19.44 2.45 -2.44
N LYS A 204 -20.35 1.96 -3.28
CA LYS A 204 -21.20 2.84 -4.08
C LYS A 204 -22.08 3.57 -3.06
N LYS A 205 -21.86 4.88 -2.89
CA LYS A 205 -22.85 5.75 -2.26
C LYS A 205 -24.03 5.80 -3.23
N ASN A 206 -25.17 5.23 -2.85
CA ASN A 206 -26.43 5.54 -3.50
C ASN A 206 -26.82 6.94 -3.02
N ASN A 207 -26.88 7.87 -3.98
CA ASN A 207 -27.41 9.21 -3.79
C ASN A 207 -28.89 9.14 -4.13
N GLU A 208 -29.74 8.92 -3.13
CA GLU A 208 -31.18 9.13 -3.26
C GLU A 208 -31.43 10.61 -2.97
N THR A 209 -31.53 11.37 -4.04
CA THR A 209 -32.08 12.73 -4.07
C THR A 209 -33.57 12.65 -3.71
N HIS A 210 -33.91 13.08 -2.50
CA HIS A 210 -35.29 13.43 -2.15
C HIS A 210 -35.64 14.78 -2.79
N ASP A 211 -36.32 14.72 -3.93
CA ASP A 211 -37.08 15.85 -4.46
C ASP A 211 -38.38 15.98 -3.65
N HIS A 212 -38.36 16.88 -2.66
CA HIS A 212 -39.60 17.43 -2.11
C HIS A 212 -40.07 18.57 -3.01
N ARG A 213 -40.96 18.24 -3.96
CA ARG A 213 -41.85 19.24 -4.55
C ARG A 213 -42.90 19.61 -3.51
N ALA A 214 -42.77 20.82 -2.98
CA ALA A 214 -43.91 21.60 -2.56
C ALA A 214 -44.75 21.90 -3.80
N ASP A 215 -46.05 21.63 -3.75
CA ASP A 215 -47.05 22.50 -4.35
C ASP A 215 -48.43 22.23 -3.74
N SER A 216 -48.96 23.32 -3.22
CA SER A 216 -50.28 23.65 -2.71
C SER A 216 -51.47 22.98 -3.42
N CYS A 217 -52.43 22.51 -2.63
CA CYS A 217 -53.85 22.90 -2.63
C CYS A 217 -54.54 22.28 -1.42
#